data_AF-A0A3D0I413-F1
#
_entry.id   AF-A0A3D0I413-F1
#
_cell.length_a   1.000
_cell.length_b   1.000
_cell.length_c   1.000
_cell.angle_alpha   90.00
_cell.angle_beta   90.00
_cell.angle_gamma   90.00
#
_symmetry.space_group_name_H-M   'P 1'
#
loop_
_entity.id
_entity.type
_entity.pdbx_description
1 polymer ?
#
loop_
_entity_poly.entity_id
_entity_poly.type
_entity_poly.pdbx_seq_one_letter_code
_entity_poly.pdbx_strand_id
1 'polypeptide(L)' 'MYASVAITVPGRKALAVPRAAVLRQGDQTVVLVHTGETPDGSLKLERRPVQVDDEGSEGPLEVLHGLQEG' A
#
# COMPACT_ATOMS: atom_id res chain seq x y z
N MET A 1 -31.23 17.37 23.55
CA MET A 1 -30.18 18.36 23.23
C MET A 1 -29.04 17.59 22.59
N TYR A 2 -28.66 17.91 21.37
CA TYR A 2 -27.59 17.21 20.66
C TYR A 2 -26.45 18.21 20.42
N ALA A 3 -25.23 17.77 20.68
CA ALA A 3 -24.01 18.51 20.38
C ALA A 3 -23.13 17.63 19.49
N SER A 4 -22.60 18.20 18.41
CA SER A 4 -21.59 17.56 17.59
C SER A 4 -20.20 18.05 18.01
N VAL A 5 -19.23 17.14 18.01
CA VAL A 5 -17.82 17.45 18.21
C VAL A 5 -17.03 16.85 17.06
N ALA A 6 -16.10 17.62 16.51
CA ALA A 6 -15.10 17.14 15.56
C ALA A 6 -13.77 17.00 16.30
N ILE A 7 -13.13 15.84 16.20
CA ILE A 7 -11.83 15.55 16.82
C ILE A 7 -10.85 15.22 15.70
N THR A 8 -9.73 15.93 15.67
CA THR A 8 -8.62 15.66 14.76
C THR A 8 -7.38 15.34 15.59
N VAL A 9 -6.68 14.27 15.24
CA VAL A 9 -5.40 13.87 15.84
C VAL A 9 -4.32 13.83 14.76
N PRO A 10 -3.04 14.05 15.11
CA PRO A 10 -1.94 13.84 14.18
C PRO A 10 -1.95 12.40 13.64
N GLY A 11 -1.78 12.23 12.33
CA GLY A 11 -1.68 10.93 11.69
C GLY A 11 -0.43 10.16 12.12
N ARG A 12 -0.51 8.83 12.19
CA ARG A 12 0.66 7.97 12.39
C ARG A 12 1.52 7.93 11.13
N LYS A 13 2.85 7.85 11.29
CA LYS A 13 3.76 7.58 10.16
C LYS A 13 3.78 6.07 9.89
N ALA A 14 3.40 5.67 8.69
CA ALA A 14 3.41 4.28 8.25
C ALA A 14 3.82 4.18 6.78
N LEU A 15 4.30 3.00 6.36
CA LEU A 15 4.48 2.70 4.94
C LEU A 15 3.12 2.65 4.27
N ALA A 16 3.01 3.25 3.10
CA ALA A 16 1.76 3.29 2.36
C ALA A 16 1.99 3.14 0.86
N VAL A 17 1.07 2.48 0.18
CA VAL A 17 1.11 2.26 -1.27
C VAL A 17 -0.14 2.84 -1.93
N PRO A 18 -0.06 3.36 -3.17
CA PRO A 18 -1.23 3.77 -3.91
C PRO A 18 -2.17 2.57 -4.12
N ARG A 19 -3.48 2.78 -3.99
CA ARG A 19 -4.49 1.72 -4.25
C ARG A 19 -4.32 1.06 -5.61
N ALA A 20 -4.01 1.85 -6.64
CA ALA A 20 -3.80 1.36 -8.01
C ALA A 20 -2.56 0.45 -8.16
N ALA A 21 -1.63 0.47 -7.21
CA ALA A 21 -0.45 -0.40 -7.23
C ALA A 21 -0.71 -1.78 -6.59
N VAL A 22 -1.86 -1.95 -5.92
CA VAL A 22 -2.23 -3.18 -5.23
C VAL A 22 -3.07 -4.06 -6.14
N LEU A 23 -2.60 -5.29 -6.35
CA LEU A 23 -3.26 -6.29 -7.17
C LEU A 23 -3.83 -7.38 -6.28
N ARG A 24 -5.11 -7.70 -6.47
CA ARG A 24 -5.77 -8.86 -5.85
C ARG A 24 -5.71 -10.03 -6.82
N GLN A 25 -4.98 -11.08 -6.46
CA GLN A 25 -4.80 -12.30 -7.26
C GLN A 25 -5.27 -13.51 -6.45
N GLY A 26 -6.50 -13.95 -6.70
CA GLY A 26 -7.14 -15.00 -5.89
C GLY A 26 -7.24 -14.56 -4.43
N ASP A 27 -6.65 -15.36 -3.54
CA ASP A 27 -6.64 -15.10 -2.09
C ASP A 27 -5.45 -14.26 -1.62
N GLN A 28 -4.59 -13.81 -2.55
CA GLN A 28 -3.40 -13.03 -2.22
C GLN A 28 -3.53 -11.58 -2.70
N THR A 29 -3.01 -10.68 -1.87
CA THR A 29 -2.79 -9.28 -2.25
C THR A 29 -1.31 -9.10 -2.51
N VAL A 30 -0.96 -8.55 -3.68
CA VAL A 30 0.43 -8.41 -4.13
C VAL A 30 0.68 -7.03 -4.71
N VAL A 31 1.93 -6.58 -4.65
CA VAL A 31 2.43 -5.44 -5.43
C VAL A 31 3.58 -5.87 -6.33
N LEU A 32 3.82 -5.11 -7.40
CA LEU A 32 4.99 -5.28 -8.25
C LEU A 32 6.07 -4.29 -7.82
N VAL A 33 7.20 -4.81 -7.33
CA VAL A 33 8.34 -4.00 -6.89
C VAL A 33 9.41 -4.00 -7.97
N HIS A 34 9.89 -2.81 -8.33
CA HIS A 34 11.03 -2.67 -9.22
C HIS A 34 12.32 -3.09 -8.50
N THR A 35 13.02 -4.07 -9.06
CA THR A 35 14.24 -4.66 -8.46
C THR A 35 15.50 -4.43 -9.29
N GLY A 36 15.38 -3.72 -10.42
CA GLY A 36 16.47 -3.44 -11.35
C GLY A 36 16.00 -3.54 -12.80
N GLU A 37 16.95 -3.54 -13.73
CA GLU A 37 16.69 -3.62 -15.17
C GLU A 37 17.17 -4.96 -15.75
N THR A 38 16.52 -5.42 -16.82
CA THR A 38 17.02 -6.52 -17.65
C THR A 38 18.16 -6.03 -18.54
N PRO A 39 19.01 -6.92 -19.09
CA PRO A 39 20.04 -6.53 -20.05
C PRO A 39 19.51 -5.77 -21.27
N ASP A 40 18.22 -5.96 -21.57
CA ASP A 40 17.51 -5.38 -22.71
C ASP A 40 16.87 -4.01 -22.36
N GLY A 41 17.12 -3.49 -21.15
CA GLY A 41 16.61 -2.19 -20.67
C GLY A 41 15.15 -2.21 -20.17
N SER A 42 14.55 -3.39 -20.01
CA SER A 42 13.20 -3.50 -19.44
C SER A 42 13.23 -3.52 -17.92
N LEU A 43 12.17 -3.05 -17.25
CA LEU A 43 12.07 -3.12 -15.79
C LEU A 43 11.93 -4.57 -15.31
N LYS A 44 12.77 -4.96 -14.37
CA LYS A 44 12.64 -6.22 -13.63
C LYS A 44 11.72 -6.00 -12.44
N LEU A 45 10.49 -6.49 -12.57
CA LEU A 45 9.47 -6.41 -11.53
C LEU A 45 9.36 -7.74 -10.78
N GLU A 46 9.34 -7.69 -9.45
CA GLU A 46 9.10 -8.84 -8.59
C GLU A 46 7.73 -8.72 -7.92
N ARG A 47 6.97 -9.82 -7.88
CA ARG A 47 5.71 -9.88 -7.12
C ARG A 47 6.02 -10.04 -5.64
N ARG A 48 5.62 -9.07 -4.83
CA ARG A 48 5.74 -9.11 -3.37
C ARG A 48 4.33 -9.22 -2.76
N PRO A 49 4.02 -10.32 -2.05
CA PRO A 49 2.81 -10.42 -1.24
C PRO A 49 2.81 -9.36 -0.16
N VAL A 50 1.66 -8.71 0.04
CA VAL A 50 1.49 -7.65 1.03
C VAL A 50 0.20 -7.80 1.79
N GLN A 51 0.21 -7.36 3.04
CA GLN A 51 -0.99 -7.14 3.82
C GLN A 51 -1.19 -5.64 3.95
N VAL A 52 -2.37 -5.16 3.57
CA VAL A 52 -2.72 -3.74 3.59
C VAL A 52 -3.98 -3.52 4.43
N ASP A 53 -4.06 -2.35 5.06
CA ASP A 53 -5.28 -1.86 5.67
C ASP A 53 -6.12 -1.13 4.60
N ASP A 54 -7.32 -1.66 4.34
CA ASP A 54 -8.27 -1.15 3.34
C ASP A 54 -9.62 -0.81 4.01
N GLU A 55 -9.58 -0.35 5.26
CA GLU A 55 -10.78 0.16 5.95
C GLU A 55 -11.16 1.58 5.51
N GLY A 56 -10.21 2.34 4.96
CA GLY A 56 -10.45 3.69 4.45
C GLY A 56 -10.97 3.70 3.01
N SER A 57 -11.82 4.68 2.66
CA SER A 57 -12.34 4.88 1.30
C SER A 57 -11.53 5.87 0.46
N GLU A 58 -10.62 6.65 1.05
CA GLU A 58 -9.77 7.63 0.36
C GLU A 58 -8.29 7.48 0.76
N GLY A 59 -7.37 7.94 -0.09
CA GLY A 59 -5.94 7.94 0.20
C GLY A 59 -5.18 6.65 -0.14
N PRO A 60 -3.87 6.61 0.19
CA PRO A 60 -3.04 5.42 0.03
C PRO A 60 -3.39 4.35 1.07
N LEU A 61 -3.14 3.08 0.75
CA LEU A 61 -3.33 1.98 1.67
C LEU A 61 -2.12 1.82 2.57
N GLU A 62 -2.34 1.73 3.86
CA GLU A 62 -1.27 1.43 4.80
C GLU A 62 -0.79 -0.01 4.62
N VAL A 63 0.52 -0.21 4.59
CA VAL A 63 1.14 -1.54 4.52
C VAL A 63 1.37 -2.05 5.94
N LEU A 64 0.65 -3.11 6.29
CA LEU A 64 0.79 -3.80 7.57
C LEU A 64 2.00 -4.75 7.56
N HIS A 65 2.18 -5.50 6.46
CA HIS A 65 3.28 -6.44 6.28
C HIS A 65 3.66 -6.65 4.80
N GLY A 66 4.89 -7.12 4.55
CA GLY A 66 5.33 -7.62 3.24
C GLY A 66 6.20 -6.69 2.41
N LEU A 67 6.37 -5.42 2.84
CA LEU A 67 7.29 -4.46 2.23
C LEU A 67 8.26 -3.87 3.26
N GLN A 68 9.37 -3.35 2.73
CA GLN A 68 10.33 -2.53 3.46
C GLN A 68 10.43 -1.17 2.78
N GLU A 69 10.86 -0.16 3.51
CA GLU A 69 11.19 1.15 2.95
C GLU A 69 12.41 1.05 2.02
N GLY A 70 12.34 1.68 0.85
CA GLY A 70 13.40 1.70 -0.17
C GLY A 70 12.86 1.57 -1.59
#